data_AF-A0A1L5L2Q6-F1
#
_entry.id   AF-A0A1L5L2Q6-F1
#
_cell.length_a   1.000
_cell.length_b   1.000
_cell.length_c   1.000
_cell.angle_alpha   90.00
_cell.angle_beta   90.00
_cell.angle_gamma   90.00
#
_symmetry.space_group_name_H-M   'P 1'
#
loop_
_entity.id
_entity.type
_entity.pdbx_description
1 polymer ?
#
loop_
_entity_poly.entity_id
_entity_poly.type
_entity_poly.pdbx_seq_one_letter_code
_entity_poly.pdbx_strand_id
1 'polypeptide(L)' 'EENPARFFPDTSSVRRCVRERMSVMGLDAAELAGRAGVPLSSAEELVETGLTSIRYVYRMFDLLHIRTETLPSAYAGRLL' A
#
# COMPACT_ATOMS: atom_id res chain seq x y z
N GLU A 1 2.79 6.58 20.58
CA GLU A 1 3.64 5.52 20.01
C GLU A 1 3.67 5.71 18.50
N GLU A 2 4.81 6.09 17.93
CA GLU A 2 4.93 6.31 16.49
C GLU A 2 5.12 4.95 15.78
N ASN A 3 4.30 4.62 14.78
CA ASN A 3 4.36 3.32 14.10
C ASN A 3 5.75 3.10 13.44
N PRO A 4 6.60 2.13 13.85
CA PRO A 4 7.96 1.99 13.34
C PRO A 4 8.01 1.77 11.82
N ALA A 5 9.08 2.24 11.17
CA ALA A 5 9.29 2.01 9.75
C ALA A 5 9.43 0.50 9.47
N ARG A 6 8.64 0.00 8.52
CA ARG A 6 8.64 -1.41 8.11
C ARG A 6 9.56 -1.63 6.92
N PHE A 7 10.32 -2.70 6.99
CA PHE A 7 11.07 -3.24 5.84
C PHE A 7 10.19 -4.24 5.09
N PHE A 8 10.11 -4.10 3.76
CA PHE A 8 9.35 -5.00 2.90
C PHE A 8 10.31 -5.77 1.99
N PRO A 9 10.56 -7.07 2.27
CA PRO A 9 11.47 -7.87 1.44
C PRO A 9 10.90 -8.16 0.04
N ASP A 10 9.58 -8.20 -0.10
CA ASP A 10 8.88 -8.57 -1.32
C ASP A 10 7.45 -7.99 -1.36
N THR A 11 6.78 -8.09 -2.52
CA THR A 11 5.42 -7.58 -2.69
C THR A 11 4.39 -8.37 -1.89
N SER A 12 4.60 -9.66 -1.60
CA SER A 12 3.67 -10.43 -0.74
C SER A 12 3.67 -9.90 0.70
N SER A 13 4.83 -9.45 1.19
CA SER A 13 4.96 -8.76 2.48
C SER A 13 4.24 -7.41 2.49
N VAL A 14 4.33 -6.64 1.41
CA VAL A 14 3.53 -5.40 1.23
C VAL A 14 2.04 -5.72 1.26
N ARG A 15 1.59 -6.70 0.47
CA ARG A 15 0.19 -7.13 0.41
C ARG A 15 -0.35 -7.49 1.78
N ARG A 16 0.38 -8.32 2.53
CA ARG A 16 -0.02 -8.76 3.87
C ARG A 16 -0.18 -7.56 4.80
N CYS A 17 0.76 -6.63 4.78
CA CYS A 17 0.72 -5.43 5.60
C CYS A 17 -0.47 -4.53 5.22
N VAL A 18 -0.70 -4.29 3.92
CA VAL A 18 -1.83 -3.49 3.45
C VAL A 18 -3.15 -4.09 3.91
N ARG A 19 -3.35 -5.41 3.72
CA ARG A 19 -4.58 -6.11 4.14
C ARG A 19 -4.78 -6.08 5.66
N GLU A 20 -3.72 -6.27 6.43
CA GLU A 20 -3.77 -6.16 7.90
C GLU A 20 -4.22 -4.76 8.33
N ARG A 21 -3.61 -3.71 7.76
CA ARG A 21 -3.94 -2.32 8.11
C ARG A 21 -5.34 -1.93 7.67
N MET A 22 -5.77 -2.35 6.48
CA MET A 22 -7.15 -2.18 6.02
C MET A 22 -8.15 -2.87 6.95
N SER A 23 -7.86 -4.11 7.38
CA SER A 23 -8.69 -4.83 8.33
C SER A 23 -8.78 -4.14 9.69
N VAL A 24 -7.67 -3.57 10.19
CA VAL A 24 -7.63 -2.80 11.44
C VAL A 24 -8.46 -1.51 11.32
N MET A 25 -8.45 -0.87 10.16
CA MET A 25 -9.17 0.38 9.91
C MET A 25 -10.60 0.19 9.41
N GLY A 26 -11.04 -1.05 9.15
CA GLY A 26 -12.35 -1.35 8.59
C GLY A 26 -12.54 -0.79 7.17
N LEU A 27 -11.48 -0.80 6.36
CA LEU A 27 -11.51 -0.33 4.97
C LEU A 27 -11.52 -1.52 4.00
N ASP A 28 -12.28 -1.40 2.93
CA ASP A 28 -12.10 -2.21 1.72
C ASP A 28 -11.34 -1.43 0.63
N ALA A 29 -11.12 -2.07 -0.53
CA ALA A 29 -10.32 -1.50 -1.60
C ALA A 29 -10.97 -0.25 -2.22
N ALA A 30 -12.30 -0.16 -2.27
CA ALA A 30 -13.01 1.01 -2.78
C ALA A 30 -12.90 2.19 -1.82
N GLU A 31 -13.08 1.94 -0.52
CA GLU A 31 -12.88 2.94 0.53
C GLU A 31 -11.43 3.45 0.52
N LEU A 32 -10.45 2.55 0.40
CA LEU A 32 -9.03 2.89 0.31
C LEU A 32 -8.77 3.78 -0.92
N ALA A 33 -9.25 3.37 -2.09
CA ALA A 33 -9.07 4.10 -3.33
C ALA A 33 -9.66 5.51 -3.25
N GLY A 34 -10.90 5.62 -2.79
CA GLY A 34 -11.62 6.88 -2.65
C GLY A 34 -10.94 7.83 -1.66
N ARG A 35 -10.52 7.33 -0.50
CA ARG A 35 -9.86 8.16 0.52
C ARG A 35 -8.43 8.56 0.15
N ALA A 36 -7.69 7.69 -0.54
CA ALA A 36 -6.34 7.99 -1.00
C ALA A 36 -6.31 8.83 -2.30
N GLY A 37 -7.46 9.00 -2.97
CA GLY A 37 -7.58 9.70 -4.25
C GLY A 37 -6.76 9.00 -5.35
N VAL A 38 -6.88 7.68 -5.43
CA VAL A 38 -6.21 6.81 -6.43
C VAL A 38 -7.25 6.00 -7.20
N PRO A 39 -6.92 5.48 -8.41
CA PRO A 39 -7.82 4.61 -9.15
C PRO A 39 -8.16 3.33 -8.36
N LEU A 40 -9.41 2.88 -8.44
CA LEU A 40 -9.85 1.63 -7.79
C LEU A 40 -8.98 0.44 -8.21
N SER A 41 -8.72 0.30 -9.51
CA SER A 41 -7.87 -0.77 -10.04
C SER A 41 -6.46 -0.79 -9.45
N SER A 42 -5.90 0.37 -9.10
CA SER A 42 -4.58 0.46 -8.45
C SER A 42 -4.63 0.04 -6.99
N ALA A 43 -5.73 0.34 -6.28
CA ALA A 43 -5.94 -0.14 -4.93
C ALA A 43 -6.18 -1.66 -4.90
N GLU A 44 -6.99 -2.18 -5.82
CA GLU A 44 -7.21 -3.62 -5.99
C GLU A 44 -5.91 -4.35 -6.32
N GLU A 45 -5.11 -3.85 -7.28
CA GLU A 45 -3.81 -4.40 -7.63
C GLU A 45 -2.89 -4.47 -6.39
N LEU A 46 -2.85 -3.40 -5.58
CA LEU A 46 -2.07 -3.37 -4.34
C LEU A 46 -2.57 -4.41 -3.32
N VAL A 47 -3.88 -4.58 -3.17
CA VAL A 47 -4.48 -5.52 -2.21
C VAL A 47 -4.32 -6.97 -2.65
N GLU A 48 -4.31 -7.25 -3.95
CA GLU A 48 -4.19 -8.59 -4.52
C GLU A 48 -2.75 -9.05 -4.68
N THR A 49 -1.85 -8.14 -5.08
CA THR A 49 -0.48 -8.46 -5.48
C THR A 49 0.59 -7.82 -4.60
N GLY A 50 0.22 -6.78 -3.85
CA GLY A 50 1.17 -5.96 -3.10
C GLY A 50 2.05 -5.11 -4.00
N LEU A 51 1.57 -4.79 -5.20
CA LEU A 51 2.26 -3.98 -6.19
C LEU A 51 1.27 -3.00 -6.81
N THR A 52 1.74 -1.79 -7.10
CA THR A 52 1.04 -0.79 -7.90
C THR A 52 2.09 0.27 -8.29
N SER A 53 1.67 1.46 -8.70
CA SER A 53 2.60 2.57 -8.92
C SER A 53 3.20 3.09 -7.63
N ILE A 54 4.44 3.57 -7.70
CA ILE A 54 5.15 4.21 -6.60
C ILE A 54 4.34 5.41 -6.07
N ARG A 55 3.72 6.19 -6.97
CA ARG A 55 2.90 7.33 -6.56
C ARG A 55 1.68 6.90 -5.76
N TYR A 56 0.95 5.88 -6.20
CA TYR A 56 -0.27 5.44 -5.55
C TYR A 56 0.00 4.65 -4.26
N VAL A 57 1.05 3.83 -4.24
CA VAL A 57 1.41 3.08 -3.03
C VAL A 57 1.73 4.03 -1.88
N TYR A 58 2.46 5.13 -2.11
CA TYR A 58 2.76 6.08 -1.03
C TYR A 58 1.51 6.81 -0.52
N ARG A 59 0.55 7.16 -1.39
CA ARG A 59 -0.72 7.75 -0.93
C ARG A 59 -1.54 6.79 -0.08
N MET A 60 -1.61 5.53 -0.49
CA MET A 60 -2.32 4.50 0.28
C MET A 60 -1.59 4.15 1.57
N PHE A 61 -0.26 4.13 1.57
CA PHE A 61 0.54 3.91 2.77
C PHE A 61 0.35 5.03 3.79
N ASP A 62 0.31 6.29 3.36
CA ASP A 62 0.03 7.43 4.23
C ASP A 62 -1.33 7.27 4.94
N LEU A 63 -2.38 6.97 4.15
CA LEU A 63 -3.72 6.71 4.69
C LEU A 63 -3.74 5.53 5.67
N LEU A 64 -3.02 4.45 5.37
CA LEU A 64 -2.94 3.26 6.22
C LEU A 64 -1.95 3.44 7.39
N HIS A 65 -1.31 4.60 7.51
CA HIS A 65 -0.21 4.90 8.42
C HIS A 65 0.92 3.87 8.36
N ILE A 66 1.27 3.38 7.17
CA ILE A 66 2.39 2.49 6.92
C ILE A 66 3.62 3.35 6.66
N ARG A 67 4.61 3.30 7.56
CA ARG A 67 5.93 3.89 7.31
C ARG A 67 6.85 2.83 6.70
N THR A 68 7.59 3.20 5.66
CA THR A 68 8.64 2.35 5.08
C THR A 68 9.76 3.23 4.54
N GLU A 69 11.00 2.77 4.67
CA GLU A 69 12.18 3.48 4.14
C GLU A 69 12.47 3.08 2.70
N THR A 70 12.10 1.86 2.31
CA THR A 70 12.39 1.29 0.99
C THR A 70 11.25 0.42 0.50
N LEU A 71 10.94 0.53 -0.79
CA LEU A 71 10.01 -0.37 -1.47
C LEU A 71 10.76 -1.56 -2.06
N PRO A 72 10.11 -2.74 -2.19
CA PRO A 72 10.68 -3.87 -2.91
C PRO A 72 11.12 -3.48 -4.33
N SER A 73 12.17 -4.13 -4.84
CA SER A 73 12.70 -3.86 -6.19
C SER A 73 11.69 -4.03 -7.32
N ALA A 74 10.62 -4.80 -7.11
CA ALA A 74 9.50 -4.95 -8.04
C ALA A 74 8.78 -3.61 -8.35
N TYR A 75 8.92 -2.60 -7.51
CA TYR A 75 8.40 -1.25 -7.76
C TYR A 75 9.28 -0.43 -8.71
N ALA A 76 10.51 -0.87 -9.00
CA ALA A 76 11.40 -0.17 -9.92
C ALA A 76 10.74 -0.01 -11.29
N GLY A 77 10.67 1.23 -11.78
CA GLY A 77 10.04 1.56 -13.06
C GLY A 77 8.52 1.76 -13.04
N ARG A 78 7.84 1.59 -11.90
CA ARG A 78 6.39 1.82 -11.78
C ARG A 78 6.07 3.23 -11.28
N LEU A 79 6.18 4.24 -12.12
CA LEU A 79 6.14 5.66 -11.70
C LEU A 79 4.73 6.30 -11.62
N LEU A 80 3.74 5.80 -12.38
CA LEU A 80 2.44 6.46 -12.59
C LEU A 80 1.28 5.76 -11.90
#